data_AF-A0A9W8ZY39-F1
#
_entry.id   AF-A0A9W8ZY39-F1
#
_cell.length_a   1.000
_cell.length_b   1.000
_cell.length_c   1.000
_cell.angle_alpha   90.00
_cell.angle_beta   90.00
_cell.angle_gamma   90.00
#
_symmetry.space_group_name_H-M   'P 1'
#
loop_
_entity.id
_entity.type
_entity.pdbx_description
1 polymer ?
#
loop_
_entity_poly.entity_id
_entity_poly.type
_entity_poly.pdbx_seq_one_letter_code
_entity_poly.pdbx_strand_id
1 'polypeptide(L)'
;MATESVPSSEIITLTRHVLHDQMRLGAAATGDLTLLLTAIQVTSKFIATNVRKARLINLIGLAGDTNISGDEQKKLDVLSNDIMVNSLRASGKTAVLVSEELEDAIIIEEKNRGKYCVVFDPLDGSSNIDAGVNIGTIFGIYKLRPNSEGSIKDVLRPGSEMVAAGYTMYGSSANLVLSTGSGVNGYTLDAALGEFILTHPDIQIPPRGKIYSFNEGNAMFFHQPVLEYLKSIKYPASGKPYSARYIGSMVADVHRTFLYGGIFGYPDDKKNKTGKLRLLYEAFPMAFLTEQAGGIATTGTKRILDIVPEGIHERCPVFLGSKEDVQDLMKFYAA
;
A
#
# COMPACT_ATOMS: atom_id res chain seq x y z
N MET A 1 15.37 42.66 5.36
CA MET A 1 13.94 42.31 5.29
C MET A 1 13.85 41.03 4.50
N ALA A 2 13.41 39.94 5.12
CA ALA A 2 13.13 38.70 4.41
C ALA A 2 11.97 38.96 3.45
N THR A 3 12.13 38.62 2.17
CA THR A 3 11.05 38.70 1.19
C THR A 3 9.97 37.71 1.60
N GLU A 4 8.88 38.20 2.18
CA GLU A 4 7.69 37.39 2.42
C GLU A 4 7.18 36.91 1.07
N SER A 5 7.23 35.59 0.84
CA SER A 5 6.64 34.97 -0.34
C SER A 5 5.13 35.21 -0.29
N VAL A 6 4.57 35.80 -1.35
CA VAL A 6 3.12 35.98 -1.49
C VAL A 6 2.44 34.61 -1.34
N PRO A 7 1.36 34.48 -0.54
CA PRO A 7 0.62 33.23 -0.43
C PRO A 7 0.14 32.79 -1.82
N SER A 8 0.53 31.59 -2.25
CA SER A 8 0.03 31.02 -3.50
C SER A 8 -1.43 30.59 -3.33
N SER A 9 -2.31 31.06 -4.22
CA SER A 9 -3.69 30.56 -4.33
C SER A 9 -3.78 29.30 -5.19
N GLU A 10 -2.67 28.85 -5.78
CA GLU A 10 -2.66 27.67 -6.63
C GLU A 10 -2.59 26.39 -5.80
N ILE A 11 -3.76 25.78 -5.60
CA ILE A 11 -3.92 24.49 -4.93
C ILE A 11 -4.14 23.40 -5.98
N ILE A 12 -3.32 22.34 -5.95
CA ILE A 12 -3.49 21.17 -6.81
C ILE A 12 -4.10 20.04 -5.96
N THR A 13 -5.42 19.88 -6.04
CA THR A 13 -6.10 18.74 -5.41
C THR A 13 -5.81 17.47 -6.19
N LEU A 14 -5.91 16.31 -5.53
CA LEU A 14 -5.80 15.01 -6.18
C LEU A 14 -6.81 14.87 -7.33
N THR A 15 -8.04 15.32 -7.13
CA THR A 15 -9.06 15.35 -8.20
C THR A 15 -8.62 16.23 -9.38
N ARG A 16 -8.09 17.44 -9.15
CA ARG A 16 -7.56 18.30 -10.22
C ARG A 16 -6.39 17.62 -10.95
N HIS A 17 -5.49 16.98 -10.21
CA HIS A 17 -4.31 16.33 -10.78
C HIS A 17 -4.70 15.15 -11.69
N VAL A 18 -5.58 14.26 -11.22
CA VAL A 18 -6.06 13.10 -12.01
C VAL A 18 -6.86 13.56 -13.23
N LEU A 19 -7.67 14.61 -13.12
CA LEU A 19 -8.39 15.19 -14.26
C LEU A 19 -7.45 15.75 -15.31
N HIS A 20 -6.37 16.42 -14.89
CA HIS A 20 -5.36 16.93 -15.81
C HIS A 20 -4.67 15.78 -16.58
N ASP A 21 -4.33 14.68 -15.89
CA ASP A 21 -3.79 13.48 -16.55
C ASP A 21 -4.79 12.83 -17.51
N GLN A 22 -6.07 12.75 -17.14
CA GLN A 22 -7.12 12.27 -18.03
C GLN A 22 -7.19 13.12 -19.30
N MET A 23 -7.17 14.45 -19.18
CA MET A 23 -7.19 15.37 -20.33
C MET A 23 -5.97 15.16 -21.23
N ARG A 24 -4.78 14.95 -20.65
CA ARG A 24 -3.55 14.66 -21.39
C ARG A 24 -3.62 13.35 -22.17
N LEU A 25 -4.29 12.32 -21.63
CA LEU A 25 -4.48 11.02 -22.29
C LEU A 25 -5.60 11.01 -23.34
N GLY A 26 -6.48 12.01 -23.34
CA GLY A 26 -7.54 12.18 -24.32
C GLY A 26 -8.48 10.97 -24.41
N ALA A 27 -8.78 10.53 -25.64
CA ALA A 27 -9.74 9.44 -25.90
C ALA A 27 -9.36 8.09 -25.27
N ALA A 28 -8.10 7.89 -24.89
CA ALA A 28 -7.66 6.69 -24.19
C ALA A 28 -8.16 6.61 -22.74
N ALA A 29 -8.59 7.74 -22.14
CA ALA A 29 -9.05 7.83 -20.77
C ALA A 29 -10.51 8.31 -20.68
N THR A 30 -11.45 7.38 -20.57
CA THR A 30 -12.91 7.64 -20.52
C THR A 30 -13.39 8.31 -19.22
N GLY A 31 -12.52 8.48 -18.23
CA GLY A 31 -12.85 9.01 -16.90
C GLY A 31 -13.35 7.98 -15.88
N ASP A 32 -13.46 6.70 -16.27
CA ASP A 32 -13.88 5.64 -15.34
C ASP A 32 -12.88 5.46 -14.18
N LEU A 33 -11.57 5.58 -14.44
CA LEU A 33 -10.56 5.51 -13.39
C LEU A 33 -10.63 6.72 -12.45
N THR A 34 -10.88 7.92 -13.00
CA THR A 34 -11.04 9.14 -12.22
C THR A 34 -12.17 9.01 -11.21
N LEU A 35 -13.34 8.52 -11.63
CA LEU A 35 -14.49 8.29 -10.74
C LEU A 35 -14.19 7.24 -9.67
N LEU A 36 -13.45 6.18 -10.02
CA LEU A 36 -13.02 5.17 -9.06
C LEU A 36 -12.05 5.75 -8.01
N LEU A 37 -11.08 6.56 -8.43
CA LEU A 37 -10.15 7.25 -7.53
C LEU A 37 -10.86 8.27 -6.64
N THR A 38 -11.91 8.94 -7.13
CA THR A 38 -12.76 9.79 -6.28
C THR A 38 -13.48 8.97 -5.19
N ALA A 39 -13.97 7.76 -5.52
CA ALA A 39 -14.56 6.88 -4.50
C ALA A 39 -13.54 6.49 -3.42
N ILE A 40 -12.31 6.15 -3.81
CA ILE A 40 -11.20 5.85 -2.87
C ILE A 40 -10.82 7.06 -2.01
N GLN A 41 -10.87 8.27 -2.55
CA GLN A 41 -10.65 9.49 -1.77
C GLN A 41 -11.71 9.66 -0.68
N VAL A 42 -12.98 9.37 -1.00
CA VAL A 42 -14.08 9.45 -0.03
C VAL A 42 -13.88 8.43 1.10
N THR A 43 -13.54 7.18 0.78
CA THR A 43 -13.29 6.14 1.79
C THR A 43 -12.11 6.53 2.68
N SER A 44 -11.02 7.00 2.08
CA SER A 44 -9.83 7.46 2.80
C SER A 44 -10.13 8.61 3.79
N LYS A 45 -10.97 9.58 3.39
CA LYS A 45 -11.41 10.68 4.27
C LYS A 45 -12.28 10.18 5.41
N PHE A 46 -13.18 9.25 5.14
CA PHE A 46 -14.05 8.65 6.14
C PHE A 46 -13.23 7.88 7.17
N ILE A 47 -12.33 7.00 6.74
CA ILE A 47 -11.46 6.21 7.62
C ILE A 47 -10.57 7.15 8.44
N ALA A 48 -9.90 8.13 7.82
CA ALA A 48 -9.07 9.10 8.52
C ALA A 48 -9.83 9.85 9.64
N THR A 49 -11.09 10.20 9.40
CA THR A 49 -11.95 10.86 10.40
C THR A 49 -12.28 9.95 11.57
N ASN A 50 -12.58 8.68 11.31
CA ASN A 50 -12.93 7.70 12.34
C ASN A 50 -11.70 7.26 13.15
N VAL A 51 -10.55 7.04 12.50
CA VAL A 51 -9.27 6.72 13.16
C VAL A 51 -8.91 7.79 14.20
N ARG A 52 -9.00 9.08 13.84
CA ARG A 52 -8.71 10.20 14.75
C ARG A 52 -9.63 10.29 15.97
N LYS A 53 -10.80 9.66 15.90
CA LYS A 53 -11.82 9.67 16.96
C LYS A 53 -12.04 8.29 17.57
N ALA A 54 -11.29 7.27 17.19
CA ALA A 54 -11.64 5.87 17.41
C ALA A 54 -11.95 5.56 18.88
N ARG A 55 -11.15 6.10 19.82
CA ARG A 55 -11.39 5.94 21.26
C ARG A 55 -12.64 6.68 21.75
N LEU A 56 -12.93 7.86 21.21
CA LEU A 56 -14.05 8.70 21.61
C LEU A 56 -15.40 8.11 21.21
N ILE A 57 -15.44 7.39 20.08
CA ILE A 57 -16.66 6.77 19.55
C ILE A 57 -16.68 5.23 19.70
N ASN A 58 -15.85 4.71 20.61
CA ASN A 58 -15.80 3.29 20.98
C ASN A 58 -15.61 2.31 19.78
N LEU A 59 -14.82 2.74 18.80
CA LEU A 59 -14.37 1.93 17.67
C LEU A 59 -13.11 1.11 17.97
N ILE A 60 -12.56 1.25 19.19
CA ILE A 60 -11.42 0.46 19.67
C ILE A 60 -11.95 -0.79 20.36
N GLY A 61 -11.40 -1.95 19.99
CA GLY A 61 -11.76 -3.26 20.53
C GLY A 61 -12.33 -4.21 19.49
N LEU A 62 -12.58 -5.43 19.94
CA LEU A 62 -13.00 -6.56 19.11
C LEU A 62 -14.40 -6.35 18.53
N ALA A 63 -14.57 -6.71 17.26
CA ALA A 63 -15.87 -6.83 16.61
C ALA A 63 -16.62 -8.10 17.06
N GLY A 64 -15.88 -9.09 17.59
CA GLY A 64 -16.42 -10.36 18.08
C GLY A 64 -16.07 -11.57 17.19
N ASP A 65 -15.56 -11.34 15.99
CA ASP A 65 -15.17 -12.35 15.01
C ASP A 65 -13.64 -12.44 14.84
N THR A 66 -13.16 -13.62 14.44
CA THR A 66 -11.75 -13.83 14.01
C THR A 66 -11.73 -13.82 12.48
N ASN A 67 -10.85 -13.04 11.86
CA ASN A 67 -10.78 -13.01 10.39
C ASN A 67 -10.09 -14.29 9.85
N ILE A 68 -10.23 -14.56 8.54
CA ILE A 68 -9.59 -15.70 7.85
C ILE A 68 -8.05 -15.68 7.95
N SER A 69 -7.51 -14.49 8.16
CA SER A 69 -6.09 -14.20 8.37
C SER A 69 -5.57 -14.76 9.70
N GLY A 70 -6.47 -15.11 10.64
CA GLY A 70 -6.17 -15.58 11.99
C GLY A 70 -5.94 -14.45 13.01
N ASP A 71 -6.18 -13.20 12.59
CA ASP A 71 -6.07 -12.00 13.41
C ASP A 71 -7.46 -11.67 14.04
N GLU A 72 -7.45 -11.13 15.25
CA GLU A 72 -8.67 -10.71 15.95
C GLU A 72 -9.27 -9.46 15.28
N GLN A 73 -10.46 -9.57 14.69
CA GLN A 73 -11.05 -8.49 13.91
C GLN A 73 -11.52 -7.35 14.81
N LYS A 74 -11.07 -6.12 14.54
CA LYS A 74 -11.48 -4.93 15.29
C LYS A 74 -12.68 -4.26 14.61
N LYS A 75 -13.46 -3.51 15.40
CA LYS A 75 -14.63 -2.77 14.86
C LYS A 75 -14.25 -1.79 13.74
N LEU A 76 -13.06 -1.20 13.82
CA LEU A 76 -12.57 -0.27 12.81
C LEU A 76 -12.20 -0.98 11.50
N ASP A 77 -11.80 -2.25 11.55
CA ASP A 77 -11.53 -3.08 10.37
C ASP A 77 -12.83 -3.30 9.60
N VAL A 78 -13.88 -3.77 10.28
CA VAL A 78 -15.23 -3.95 9.71
C VAL A 78 -15.76 -2.65 9.10
N LEU A 79 -15.67 -1.55 9.85
CA LEU A 79 -16.14 -0.24 9.38
C LEU A 79 -15.37 0.24 8.13
N SER A 80 -14.06 0.00 8.10
CA SER A 80 -13.19 0.39 6.97
C SER A 80 -13.46 -0.48 5.74
N ASN A 81 -13.70 -1.78 5.93
CA ASN A 81 -14.13 -2.68 4.87
C ASN A 81 -15.48 -2.26 4.28
N ASP A 82 -16.48 -2.03 5.14
CA ASP A 82 -17.84 -1.68 4.72
C ASP A 82 -17.87 -0.39 3.90
N ILE A 83 -17.19 0.67 4.35
CA ILE A 83 -17.18 1.93 3.60
C ILE A 83 -16.48 1.76 2.24
N MET A 84 -15.41 0.96 2.17
CA MET A 84 -14.72 0.68 0.91
C MET A 84 -15.61 -0.12 -0.03
N VAL A 85 -16.19 -1.23 0.41
CA VAL A 85 -17.11 -2.03 -0.40
C VAL A 85 -18.27 -1.18 -0.91
N ASN A 86 -18.93 -0.43 -0.04
CA ASN A 86 -20.08 0.39 -0.40
C ASN A 86 -19.71 1.48 -1.42
N SER A 87 -18.63 2.22 -1.19
CA SER A 87 -18.21 3.31 -2.08
C SER A 87 -17.71 2.80 -3.43
N LEU A 88 -16.94 1.71 -3.44
CA LEU A 88 -16.42 1.09 -4.66
C LEU A 88 -17.53 0.48 -5.51
N ARG A 89 -18.56 -0.11 -4.89
CA ARG A 89 -19.78 -0.56 -5.60
C ARG A 89 -20.57 0.62 -6.15
N ALA A 90 -20.81 1.63 -5.32
CA ALA A 90 -21.58 2.82 -5.70
C ALA A 90 -20.93 3.63 -6.83
N SER A 91 -19.61 3.52 -7.02
CA SER A 91 -18.92 4.14 -8.16
C SER A 91 -19.44 3.66 -9.52
N GLY A 92 -19.98 2.43 -9.59
CA GLY A 92 -20.35 1.78 -10.86
C GLY A 92 -19.15 1.45 -11.74
N LYS A 93 -17.92 1.50 -11.21
CA LYS A 93 -16.67 1.30 -11.97
C LYS A 93 -15.96 -0.01 -11.68
N THR A 94 -16.46 -0.78 -10.72
CA THR A 94 -15.85 -2.04 -10.29
C THR A 94 -16.60 -3.27 -10.79
N ALA A 95 -15.87 -4.36 -11.03
CA ALA A 95 -16.37 -5.65 -11.47
C ALA A 95 -16.05 -6.76 -10.47
N VAL A 96 -14.89 -6.68 -9.80
CA VAL A 96 -14.44 -7.62 -8.78
C VAL A 96 -13.80 -6.83 -7.64
N LEU A 97 -14.15 -7.16 -6.41
CA LEU A 97 -13.50 -6.62 -5.21
C LEU A 97 -12.89 -7.77 -4.41
N VAL A 98 -11.65 -7.62 -3.96
CA VAL A 98 -11.00 -8.52 -3.00
C VAL A 98 -10.55 -7.69 -1.81
N SER A 99 -10.98 -8.07 -0.62
CA SER A 99 -10.63 -7.42 0.64
C SER A 99 -9.82 -8.39 1.50
N GLU A 100 -8.91 -7.87 2.32
CA GLU A 100 -8.28 -8.64 3.39
C GLU A 100 -9.29 -9.20 4.40
N GLU A 101 -10.42 -8.50 4.58
CA GLU A 101 -11.44 -8.80 5.59
C GLU A 101 -12.53 -9.77 5.12
N LEU A 102 -12.47 -10.27 3.87
CA LEU A 102 -13.49 -11.13 3.29
C LEU A 102 -12.85 -12.41 2.75
N GLU A 103 -13.48 -13.56 3.02
CA GLU A 103 -13.03 -14.87 2.52
C GLU A 103 -13.19 -15.01 1.00
N ASP A 104 -14.30 -14.48 0.48
CA ASP A 104 -14.64 -14.56 -0.93
C ASP A 104 -14.53 -13.19 -1.60
N ALA A 105 -14.15 -13.20 -2.87
CA ALA A 105 -14.23 -12.01 -3.71
C ALA A 105 -15.68 -11.59 -3.94
N ILE A 106 -15.96 -10.28 -3.90
CA ILE A 106 -17.26 -9.74 -4.28
C ILE A 106 -17.28 -9.57 -5.80
N ILE A 107 -18.15 -10.34 -6.47
CA ILE A 107 -18.38 -10.24 -7.90
C ILE A 107 -19.57 -9.30 -8.15
N ILE A 108 -19.37 -8.25 -8.94
CA ILE A 108 -20.41 -7.26 -9.24
C ILE A 108 -21.34 -7.80 -10.33
N GLU A 109 -22.65 -7.77 -10.05
CA GLU A 109 -23.71 -8.17 -10.99
C GLU A 109 -23.58 -7.43 -12.33
N GLU A 110 -23.89 -8.13 -13.43
CA GLU A 110 -23.71 -7.65 -14.81
C GLU A 110 -24.29 -6.25 -15.05
N LYS A 111 -25.51 -5.98 -14.58
CA LYS A 111 -26.19 -4.68 -14.75
C LYS A 111 -25.45 -3.49 -14.10
N ASN A 112 -24.61 -3.75 -13.12
CA ASN A 112 -23.87 -2.76 -12.34
C ASN A 112 -22.34 -2.84 -12.55
N ARG A 113 -21.90 -3.71 -13.47
CA ARG A 113 -20.50 -4.07 -13.65
C ARG A 113 -19.72 -2.94 -14.33
N GLY A 114 -18.64 -2.51 -13.70
CA GLY A 114 -17.68 -1.59 -14.27
C GLY A 114 -16.49 -2.28 -14.95
N LYS A 115 -15.39 -1.54 -15.14
CA LYS A 115 -14.23 -1.97 -15.92
C LYS A 115 -13.01 -2.37 -15.08
N TYR A 116 -13.09 -2.26 -13.76
CA TYR A 116 -11.94 -2.43 -12.88
C TYR A 116 -12.15 -3.52 -11.83
N CYS A 117 -11.07 -4.19 -11.47
CA CYS A 117 -11.01 -5.03 -10.29
C CYS A 117 -10.19 -4.28 -9.24
N VAL A 118 -10.63 -4.28 -7.99
CA VAL A 118 -9.94 -3.59 -6.88
C VAL A 118 -9.60 -4.61 -5.81
N VAL A 119 -8.31 -4.70 -5.47
CA VAL A 119 -7.80 -5.49 -4.37
C VAL A 119 -7.37 -4.53 -3.28
N PHE A 120 -7.76 -4.73 -2.02
CA PHE A 120 -7.46 -3.77 -0.96
C PHE A 120 -7.32 -4.40 0.43
N ASP A 121 -6.45 -3.78 1.22
CA ASP A 121 -6.42 -3.91 2.67
C ASP A 121 -7.08 -2.65 3.23
N PRO A 122 -8.28 -2.77 3.83
CA PRO A 122 -9.01 -1.62 4.32
C PRO A 122 -8.30 -0.94 5.49
N LEU A 123 -7.54 -1.67 6.32
CA LEU A 123 -6.90 -1.15 7.52
C LEU A 123 -5.60 -1.88 7.93
N ASP A 124 -4.52 -1.66 7.18
CA ASP A 124 -3.17 -2.15 7.50
C ASP A 124 -2.70 -1.63 8.87
N GLY A 125 -2.11 -2.54 9.65
CA GLY A 125 -1.55 -2.23 10.97
C GLY A 125 -2.61 -2.10 12.06
N SER A 126 -3.81 -2.66 11.85
CA SER A 126 -4.94 -2.63 12.80
C SER A 126 -4.56 -3.02 14.23
N SER A 127 -3.60 -3.95 14.40
CA SER A 127 -3.05 -4.34 15.71
C SER A 127 -2.57 -3.15 16.53
N ASN A 128 -2.11 -2.06 15.89
CA ASN A 128 -1.53 -0.89 16.56
C ASN A 128 -2.52 0.26 16.81
N ILE A 129 -3.80 0.12 16.42
CA ILE A 129 -4.85 1.16 16.61
C ILE A 129 -4.91 1.61 18.09
N ASP A 130 -4.94 0.65 19.01
CA ASP A 130 -5.10 0.88 20.45
C ASP A 130 -3.93 1.68 21.04
N ALA A 131 -2.74 1.54 20.45
CA ALA A 131 -1.53 2.23 20.85
C ALA A 131 -1.37 3.61 20.19
N GLY A 132 -2.28 3.99 19.29
CA GLY A 132 -2.23 5.27 18.57
C GLY A 132 -1.07 5.37 17.58
N VAL A 133 -0.57 4.24 17.09
CA VAL A 133 0.49 4.19 16.07
C VAL A 133 -0.12 4.40 14.68
N ASN A 134 0.69 4.84 13.73
CA ASN A 134 0.29 4.98 12.34
C ASN A 134 -0.21 3.64 11.76
N ILE A 135 -1.33 3.73 11.04
CA ILE A 135 -2.00 2.64 10.31
C ILE A 135 -2.34 3.15 8.90
N GLY A 136 -3.01 2.36 8.05
CA GLY A 136 -3.36 2.85 6.72
C GLY A 136 -4.32 1.96 5.94
N THR A 137 -4.61 2.35 4.70
CA THR A 137 -5.38 1.58 3.73
C THR A 137 -4.49 1.34 2.52
N ILE A 138 -4.52 0.16 1.92
CA ILE A 138 -3.73 -0.20 0.74
C ILE A 138 -4.68 -0.64 -0.37
N PHE A 139 -4.41 -0.27 -1.63
CA PHE A 139 -5.21 -0.71 -2.75
C PHE A 139 -4.40 -0.90 -4.05
N GLY A 140 -4.80 -1.90 -4.82
CA GLY A 140 -4.35 -2.14 -6.19
C GLY A 140 -5.55 -2.18 -7.14
N ILE A 141 -5.37 -1.71 -8.36
CA ILE A 141 -6.41 -1.63 -9.38
C ILE A 141 -5.93 -2.33 -10.64
N TYR A 142 -6.71 -3.32 -11.08
CA TYR A 142 -6.55 -3.96 -12.37
C TYR A 142 -7.66 -3.52 -13.31
N LYS A 143 -7.37 -3.49 -14.60
CA LYS A 143 -8.43 -3.42 -15.62
C LYS A 143 -8.97 -4.82 -15.89
N LEU A 144 -10.30 -4.95 -15.95
CA LEU A 144 -10.97 -6.19 -16.32
C LEU A 144 -10.48 -6.64 -17.70
N ARG A 145 -10.19 -7.94 -17.86
CA ARG A 145 -9.72 -8.46 -19.15
C ARG A 145 -10.81 -8.31 -20.22
N PRO A 146 -10.44 -8.08 -21.49
CA PRO A 146 -11.41 -8.12 -22.58
C PRO A 146 -12.21 -9.42 -22.55
N ASN A 147 -13.53 -9.34 -22.73
CA ASN A 147 -14.45 -10.47 -22.71
C ASN A 147 -14.58 -11.21 -21.37
N SER A 148 -13.97 -10.72 -20.28
CA SER A 148 -14.22 -11.27 -18.96
C SER A 148 -15.55 -10.76 -18.40
N GLU A 149 -16.28 -11.66 -17.77
CA GLU A 149 -17.50 -11.35 -17.02
C GLU A 149 -17.24 -11.09 -15.52
N GLY A 150 -15.98 -10.95 -15.12
CA GLY A 150 -15.61 -10.73 -13.72
C GLY A 150 -15.54 -12.04 -12.94
N SER A 151 -14.34 -12.38 -12.51
CA SER A 151 -14.07 -13.52 -11.64
C SER A 151 -12.76 -13.29 -10.88
N ILE A 152 -12.44 -14.16 -9.92
CA ILE A 152 -11.14 -14.14 -9.26
C ILE A 152 -9.96 -14.23 -10.25
N LYS A 153 -10.16 -14.83 -11.45
CA LYS A 153 -9.11 -14.92 -12.48
C LYS A 153 -8.70 -13.55 -13.04
N ASP A 154 -9.52 -12.51 -12.84
CA ASP A 154 -9.18 -11.14 -13.23
C ASP A 154 -8.23 -10.44 -12.26
N VAL A 155 -8.00 -11.03 -11.08
CA VAL A 155 -7.04 -10.53 -10.08
C VAL A 155 -5.92 -11.52 -9.77
N LEU A 156 -6.10 -12.83 -10.04
CA LEU A 156 -5.04 -13.85 -9.98
C LEU A 156 -4.10 -13.72 -11.20
N ARG A 157 -3.41 -12.58 -11.26
CA ARG A 157 -2.52 -12.16 -12.34
C ARG A 157 -1.29 -11.48 -11.75
N PRO A 158 -0.19 -11.38 -12.51
CA PRO A 158 0.98 -10.63 -12.09
C PRO A 158 0.64 -9.19 -11.71
N GLY A 159 1.24 -8.71 -10.60
CA GLY A 159 1.10 -7.33 -10.14
C GLY A 159 1.53 -6.28 -11.17
N SER A 160 2.38 -6.67 -12.13
CA SER A 160 2.77 -5.84 -13.28
C SER A 160 1.61 -5.50 -14.23
N GLU A 161 0.47 -6.21 -14.16
CA GLU A 161 -0.74 -5.90 -14.92
C GLU A 161 -1.64 -4.85 -14.23
N MET A 162 -1.30 -4.36 -13.04
CA MET A 162 -2.04 -3.28 -12.39
C MET A 162 -1.94 -1.98 -13.18
N VAL A 163 -3.05 -1.22 -13.21
CA VAL A 163 -3.14 0.08 -13.89
C VAL A 163 -3.01 1.25 -12.92
N ALA A 164 -3.25 1.01 -11.63
CA ALA A 164 -3.00 1.95 -10.56
C ALA A 164 -2.83 1.21 -9.24
N ALA A 165 -2.07 1.81 -8.32
CA ALA A 165 -1.95 1.33 -6.95
C ALA A 165 -1.69 2.52 -6.04
N GLY A 166 -2.04 2.36 -4.77
CA GLY A 166 -1.85 3.40 -3.78
C GLY A 166 -2.04 2.92 -2.36
N TYR A 167 -1.75 3.82 -1.44
CA TYR A 167 -2.08 3.67 -0.04
C TYR A 167 -2.46 5.01 0.57
N THR A 168 -3.21 4.99 1.67
CA THR A 168 -3.40 6.14 2.55
C THR A 168 -2.84 5.81 3.92
N MET A 169 -1.82 6.52 4.37
CA MET A 169 -1.29 6.44 5.73
C MET A 169 -2.08 7.38 6.65
N TYR A 170 -2.63 6.86 7.73
CA TYR A 170 -3.29 7.62 8.81
C TYR A 170 -2.31 7.79 9.98
N GLY A 171 -1.44 8.80 9.89
CA GLY A 171 -0.50 9.18 10.94
C GLY A 171 -0.83 10.52 11.57
N SER A 172 0.22 11.31 11.87
CA SER A 172 0.09 12.71 12.31
C SER A 172 -0.73 13.56 11.31
N SER A 173 -0.61 13.25 10.03
CA SER A 173 -1.51 13.66 8.95
C SER A 173 -1.96 12.43 8.15
N ALA A 174 -3.04 12.59 7.38
CA ALA A 174 -3.46 11.55 6.43
C ALA A 174 -2.78 11.82 5.08
N ASN A 175 -1.97 10.87 4.60
CA ASN A 175 -1.20 11.00 3.36
C ASN A 175 -1.59 9.90 2.38
N LEU A 176 -2.15 10.28 1.25
CA LEU A 176 -2.47 9.37 0.15
C LEU A 176 -1.31 9.39 -0.84
N VAL A 177 -0.76 8.21 -1.17
CA VAL A 177 0.27 8.03 -2.19
C VAL A 177 -0.31 7.20 -3.31
N LEU A 178 -0.13 7.65 -4.55
CA LEU A 178 -0.78 7.08 -5.73
C LEU A 178 0.18 7.02 -6.92
N SER A 179 0.09 5.92 -7.66
CA SER A 179 0.59 5.82 -9.03
C SER A 179 -0.50 5.30 -9.95
N THR A 180 -0.58 5.86 -11.16
CA THR A 180 -1.39 5.39 -12.29
C THR A 180 -0.51 4.80 -13.40
N GLY A 181 0.70 4.35 -13.06
CA GLY A 181 1.68 3.76 -13.98
C GLY A 181 2.65 4.76 -14.62
N SER A 182 2.70 6.00 -14.14
CA SER A 182 3.65 7.02 -14.60
C SER A 182 4.13 7.87 -13.43
N GLY A 183 5.04 7.30 -12.64
CA GLY A 183 5.59 7.95 -11.45
C GLY A 183 4.68 7.83 -10.23
N VAL A 184 5.12 8.42 -9.12
CA VAL A 184 4.43 8.35 -7.81
C VAL A 184 4.23 9.74 -7.26
N ASN A 185 3.02 10.03 -6.76
CA ASN A 185 2.70 11.33 -6.16
C ASN A 185 2.07 11.14 -4.78
N GLY A 186 2.42 12.01 -3.84
CA GLY A 186 1.89 12.05 -2.48
C GLY A 186 1.06 13.30 -2.21
N TYR A 187 -0.07 13.09 -1.55
CA TYR A 187 -1.06 14.11 -1.22
C TYR A 187 -1.36 14.09 0.27
N THR A 188 -1.46 15.26 0.88
CA THR A 188 -1.82 15.39 2.29
C THR A 188 -3.25 15.90 2.42
N LEU A 189 -4.05 15.27 3.28
CA LEU A 189 -5.43 15.69 3.53
C LEU A 189 -5.45 17.00 4.32
N ASP A 190 -6.00 18.05 3.73
CA ASP A 190 -6.52 19.19 4.46
C ASP A 190 -7.90 18.83 5.00
N ALA A 191 -8.00 18.68 6.32
CA ALA A 191 -9.23 18.26 6.98
C ALA A 191 -10.30 19.38 7.03
N ALA A 192 -9.92 20.65 6.92
CA ALA A 192 -10.85 21.76 6.91
C ALA A 192 -11.51 21.90 5.52
N LEU A 193 -10.73 21.71 4.46
CA LEU A 193 -11.24 21.71 3.08
C LEU A 193 -11.88 20.37 2.69
N GLY A 194 -11.45 19.27 3.31
CA GLY A 194 -11.86 17.92 2.93
C GLY A 194 -11.24 17.46 1.61
N GLU A 195 -10.04 17.95 1.28
CA GLU A 195 -9.35 17.72 0.01
C GLU A 195 -7.93 17.20 0.21
N PHE A 196 -7.53 16.24 -0.62
CA PHE A 196 -6.13 15.79 -0.70
C PHE A 196 -5.34 16.75 -1.58
N ILE A 197 -4.38 17.47 -0.99
CA ILE A 197 -3.57 18.47 -1.69
C ILE A 197 -2.21 17.85 -2.04
N LEU A 198 -1.74 18.06 -3.27
CA LEU A 198 -0.43 17.60 -3.72
C LEU A 198 0.67 18.26 -2.88
N THR A 199 1.42 17.46 -2.14
CA THR A 199 2.49 17.93 -1.25
C THR A 199 3.84 17.29 -1.59
N HIS A 200 3.82 16.14 -2.27
CA HIS A 200 5.01 15.39 -2.65
C HIS A 200 4.89 14.99 -4.13
N PRO A 201 5.14 15.91 -5.08
CA PRO A 201 5.16 15.58 -6.50
C PRO A 201 6.38 14.71 -6.83
N ASP A 202 6.21 13.75 -7.74
CA ASP A 202 7.28 12.90 -8.28
C ASP A 202 8.20 12.29 -7.21
N ILE A 203 7.62 11.49 -6.32
CA ILE A 203 8.36 10.78 -5.28
C ILE A 203 9.33 9.80 -5.94
N GLN A 204 10.63 10.00 -5.64
CA GLN A 204 11.72 9.09 -6.01
C GLN A 204 12.38 8.57 -4.74
N ILE A 205 12.47 7.25 -4.59
CA ILE A 205 13.14 6.63 -3.45
C ILE A 205 14.65 6.90 -3.60
N PRO A 206 15.34 7.41 -2.55
CA PRO A 206 16.79 7.55 -2.60
C PRO A 206 17.45 6.23 -3.03
N PRO A 207 18.45 6.23 -3.94
CA PRO A 207 19.03 4.98 -4.46
C PRO A 207 19.70 4.15 -3.36
N ARG A 208 20.19 4.79 -2.29
CA ARG A 208 20.71 4.19 -1.06
C ARG A 208 20.23 4.97 0.15
N GLY A 209 19.80 4.26 1.20
CA GLY A 209 19.44 4.83 2.49
C GLY A 209 20.43 4.53 3.60
N LYS A 210 19.96 4.73 4.83
CA LYS A 210 20.72 4.48 6.08
C LYS A 210 19.84 3.85 7.15
N ILE A 211 18.70 3.31 6.76
CA ILE A 211 17.65 2.78 7.64
C ILE A 211 17.32 1.36 7.18
N TYR A 212 17.15 0.45 8.14
CA TYR A 212 16.56 -0.85 7.88
C TYR A 212 15.34 -1.07 8.77
N SER A 213 14.34 -1.76 8.24
CA SER A 213 13.06 -2.00 8.89
C SER A 213 12.68 -3.47 8.83
N PHE A 214 12.91 -4.16 9.94
CA PHE A 214 12.71 -5.60 10.10
C PHE A 214 12.22 -5.89 11.51
N ASN A 215 11.32 -6.87 11.67
CA ASN A 215 10.94 -7.37 12.99
C ASN A 215 12.02 -8.33 13.53
N GLU A 216 13.06 -7.77 14.15
CA GLU A 216 14.17 -8.55 14.69
C GLU A 216 13.80 -9.44 15.88
N GLY A 217 12.60 -9.30 16.46
CA GLY A 217 12.08 -10.27 17.42
C GLY A 217 11.96 -11.69 16.83
N ASN A 218 11.89 -11.80 15.49
CA ASN A 218 11.86 -13.08 14.78
C ASN A 218 13.26 -13.60 14.37
N ALA A 219 14.35 -12.97 14.81
CA ALA A 219 15.71 -13.32 14.36
C ALA A 219 16.06 -14.81 14.55
N MET A 220 15.55 -15.48 15.59
CA MET A 220 15.77 -16.92 15.78
C MET A 220 15.18 -17.80 14.64
N PHE A 221 14.15 -17.31 13.95
CA PHE A 221 13.45 -18.00 12.88
C PHE A 221 13.96 -17.64 11.48
N PHE A 222 14.60 -16.48 11.33
CA PHE A 222 15.11 -16.03 10.04
C PHE A 222 16.07 -17.04 9.39
N HIS A 223 16.00 -17.10 8.06
CA HIS A 223 16.94 -17.85 7.25
C HIS A 223 18.30 -17.13 7.20
N GLN A 224 19.35 -17.90 6.90
CA GLN A 224 20.73 -17.42 6.89
C GLN A 224 20.96 -16.17 6.04
N PRO A 225 20.39 -16.03 4.81
CA PRO A 225 20.58 -14.83 3.99
C PRO A 225 20.18 -13.52 4.69
N VAL A 226 19.05 -13.54 5.41
CA VAL A 226 18.57 -12.37 6.16
C VAL A 226 19.48 -12.07 7.34
N LEU A 227 19.91 -13.09 8.08
CA LEU A 227 20.81 -12.94 9.22
C LEU A 227 22.15 -12.34 8.81
N GLU A 228 22.71 -12.79 7.69
CA GLU A 228 23.97 -12.29 7.16
C GLU A 228 23.85 -10.87 6.63
N TYR A 229 22.77 -10.56 5.91
CA TYR A 229 22.46 -9.20 5.49
C TYR A 229 22.36 -8.25 6.69
N LEU A 230 21.53 -8.59 7.69
CA LEU A 230 21.35 -7.78 8.89
C LEU A 230 22.69 -7.60 9.65
N LYS A 231 23.51 -8.65 9.74
CA LYS A 231 24.86 -8.56 10.33
C LYS A 231 25.73 -7.57 9.54
N SER A 232 25.70 -7.60 8.21
CA SER A 232 26.51 -6.75 7.36
C SER A 232 26.22 -5.25 7.52
N ILE A 233 24.95 -4.87 7.69
CA ILE A 233 24.53 -3.46 7.85
C ILE A 233 24.65 -2.96 9.29
N LYS A 234 24.66 -3.86 10.28
CA LYS A 234 24.89 -3.54 11.71
C LYS A 234 26.35 -3.41 12.07
N TYR A 235 27.20 -4.23 11.46
CA TYR A 235 28.64 -4.27 11.71
C TYR A 235 29.41 -4.09 10.40
N PRO A 236 29.25 -2.94 9.72
CA PRO A 236 29.89 -2.71 8.42
C PRO A 236 31.41 -2.60 8.60
N ALA A 237 32.16 -3.12 7.63
CA ALA A 237 33.63 -3.00 7.60
C ALA A 237 34.11 -1.54 7.47
N SER A 238 33.28 -0.68 6.88
CA SER A 238 33.52 0.76 6.71
C SER A 238 32.22 1.54 6.78
N GLY A 239 32.27 2.75 7.34
CA GLY A 239 31.10 3.62 7.47
C GLY A 239 30.35 3.42 8.79
N LYS A 240 29.13 3.97 8.87
CA LYS A 240 28.27 3.87 10.07
C LYS A 240 27.27 2.73 9.91
N PRO A 241 26.92 2.02 11.00
CA PRO A 241 25.79 1.10 11.01
C PRO A 241 24.49 1.78 10.57
N TYR A 242 23.59 1.00 9.99
CA TYR A 242 22.26 1.49 9.63
C TYR A 242 21.41 1.70 10.89
N SER A 243 20.52 2.68 10.86
CA SER A 243 19.57 2.92 11.94
C SER A 243 18.39 1.94 11.83
N ALA A 244 18.09 1.22 12.90
CA ALA A 244 16.90 0.39 12.97
C ALA A 244 15.64 1.26 13.12
N ARG A 245 14.61 1.03 12.30
CA ARG A 245 13.27 1.60 12.49
C ARG A 245 12.25 0.55 12.12
N TYR A 246 11.37 0.18 13.05
CA TYR A 246 10.28 -0.75 12.78
C TYR A 246 9.04 -0.24 13.51
N ILE A 247 8.11 0.35 12.77
CA ILE A 247 6.87 0.92 13.31
C ILE A 247 5.88 -0.21 13.61
N GLY A 248 5.88 -1.26 12.80
CA GLY A 248 4.99 -2.42 12.96
C GLY A 248 3.67 -2.29 12.20
N SER A 249 3.59 -1.34 11.26
CA SER A 249 2.54 -1.21 10.25
C SER A 249 3.23 -1.05 8.90
N MET A 250 2.86 -1.87 7.91
CA MET A 250 3.54 -1.91 6.62
C MET A 250 3.49 -0.54 5.96
N VAL A 251 2.32 0.09 5.89
CA VAL A 251 2.13 1.39 5.25
C VAL A 251 3.02 2.47 5.87
N ALA A 252 3.22 2.47 7.19
CA ALA A 252 4.03 3.46 7.88
C ALA A 252 5.53 3.24 7.66
N ASP A 253 5.98 1.98 7.72
CA ASP A 253 7.38 1.62 7.46
C ASP A 253 7.76 1.85 5.99
N VAL A 254 6.87 1.51 5.05
CA VAL A 254 7.05 1.75 3.62
C VAL A 254 7.00 3.24 3.29
N HIS A 255 6.07 4.01 3.86
CA HIS A 255 6.01 5.46 3.63
C HIS A 255 7.30 6.17 4.06
N ARG A 256 7.87 5.80 5.21
CA ARG A 256 9.19 6.29 5.63
C ARG A 256 10.28 5.88 4.63
N THR A 257 10.25 4.64 4.15
CA THR A 257 11.22 4.13 3.17
C THR A 257 11.16 4.91 1.86
N PHE A 258 9.97 5.32 1.43
CA PHE A 258 9.80 6.15 0.23
C PHE A 258 10.47 7.51 0.36
N LEU A 259 10.30 8.18 1.50
CA LEU A 259 10.80 9.54 1.70
C LEU A 259 12.28 9.59 2.12
N TYR A 260 12.74 8.63 2.91
CA TYR A 260 14.08 8.66 3.52
C TYR A 260 15.04 7.61 2.95
N GLY A 261 14.57 6.73 2.07
CA GLY A 261 15.32 5.59 1.59
C GLY A 261 15.56 4.54 2.68
N GLY A 262 16.31 3.52 2.30
CA GLY A 262 16.62 2.35 3.11
C GLY A 262 15.84 1.14 2.63
N ILE A 263 15.71 0.16 3.51
CA ILE A 263 15.06 -1.11 3.19
C ILE A 263 13.98 -1.45 4.21
N PHE A 264 12.83 -1.91 3.72
CA PHE A 264 11.84 -2.64 4.49
C PHE A 264 11.92 -4.12 4.14
N GLY A 265 11.87 -4.98 5.16
CA GLY A 265 11.91 -6.42 4.99
C GLY A 265 10.94 -7.14 5.92
N TYR A 266 10.10 -7.97 5.32
CA TYR A 266 9.25 -8.95 5.96
C TYR A 266 9.54 -10.33 5.32
N PRO A 267 10.62 -10.99 5.75
CA PRO A 267 11.05 -12.25 5.15
C PRO A 267 10.07 -13.38 5.48
N ASP A 268 10.17 -14.46 4.72
CA ASP A 268 9.74 -15.78 5.17
C ASP A 268 10.71 -16.28 6.24
N ASP A 269 10.23 -17.19 7.07
CA ASP A 269 11.02 -17.73 8.15
C ASP A 269 10.63 -19.19 8.44
N LYS A 270 11.36 -19.84 9.35
CA LYS A 270 11.12 -21.25 9.71
C LYS A 270 9.70 -21.53 10.21
N LYS A 271 8.99 -20.51 10.74
CA LYS A 271 7.61 -20.57 11.22
C LYS A 271 6.61 -20.18 10.11
N ASN A 272 6.87 -19.11 9.37
CA ASN A 272 6.05 -18.56 8.31
C ASN A 272 6.72 -18.79 6.95
N LYS A 273 6.63 -20.03 6.45
CA LYS A 273 7.38 -20.49 5.26
C LYS A 273 7.03 -19.77 3.95
N THR A 274 5.91 -19.06 3.91
CA THR A 274 5.46 -18.27 2.75
C THR A 274 5.44 -16.77 3.07
N GLY A 275 6.03 -16.34 4.20
CA GLY A 275 5.89 -14.97 4.70
C GLY A 275 4.55 -14.72 5.40
N LYS A 276 4.33 -13.46 5.82
CA LYS A 276 3.08 -13.03 6.50
C LYS A 276 2.20 -12.16 5.60
N LEU A 277 2.80 -11.26 4.82
CA LEU A 277 2.09 -10.26 4.03
C LEU A 277 1.42 -10.92 2.82
N ARG A 278 0.24 -10.44 2.44
CA ARG A 278 -0.56 -10.98 1.35
C ARG A 278 -0.18 -10.33 0.03
N LEU A 279 -0.17 -11.17 -1.00
CA LEU A 279 0.35 -10.83 -2.29
C LEU A 279 -0.50 -9.76 -2.98
N LEU A 280 -1.82 -9.97 -3.07
CA LEU A 280 -2.70 -9.12 -3.86
C LEU A 280 -2.87 -7.70 -3.33
N TYR A 281 -3.06 -7.54 -2.01
CA TYR A 281 -3.49 -6.28 -1.43
C TYR A 281 -2.49 -5.63 -0.47
N GLU A 282 -1.35 -6.28 -0.18
CA GLU A 282 -0.23 -5.67 0.55
C GLU A 282 1.02 -5.59 -0.35
N ALA A 283 1.53 -6.72 -0.82
CA ALA A 283 2.81 -6.79 -1.52
C ALA A 283 2.78 -6.17 -2.93
N PHE A 284 1.79 -6.52 -3.77
CA PHE A 284 1.67 -5.99 -5.12
C PHE A 284 1.52 -4.46 -5.16
N PRO A 285 0.59 -3.82 -4.42
CA PRO A 285 0.45 -2.37 -4.44
C PRO A 285 1.74 -1.65 -4.02
N MET A 286 2.39 -2.14 -2.96
CA MET A 286 3.63 -1.54 -2.44
C MET A 286 4.81 -1.77 -3.39
N ALA A 287 4.90 -2.93 -4.02
CA ALA A 287 5.92 -3.22 -5.03
C ALA A 287 5.74 -2.35 -6.28
N PHE A 288 4.51 -2.17 -6.76
CA PHE A 288 4.19 -1.32 -7.91
C PHE A 288 4.62 0.12 -7.66
N LEU A 289 4.25 0.67 -6.50
CA LEU A 289 4.68 2.02 -6.09
C LEU A 289 6.20 2.11 -5.96
N THR A 290 6.85 1.09 -5.38
CA THR A 290 8.30 1.09 -5.16
C THR A 290 9.06 1.16 -6.48
N GLU A 291 8.68 0.36 -7.47
CA GLU A 291 9.33 0.35 -8.78
C GLU A 291 9.03 1.63 -9.57
N GLN A 292 7.82 2.17 -9.49
CA GLN A 292 7.46 3.46 -10.11
C GLN A 292 8.26 4.64 -9.52
N ALA A 293 8.72 4.52 -8.26
CA ALA A 293 9.57 5.49 -7.58
C ALA A 293 11.08 5.14 -7.67
N GLY A 294 11.48 4.23 -8.57
CA GLY A 294 12.89 3.90 -8.83
C GLY A 294 13.56 2.93 -7.85
N GLY A 295 12.80 2.35 -6.91
CA GLY A 295 13.26 1.31 -6.00
C GLY A 295 13.20 -0.10 -6.58
N ILE A 296 13.44 -1.10 -5.72
CA ILE A 296 13.28 -2.53 -6.05
C ILE A 296 12.35 -3.17 -5.03
N ALA A 297 11.51 -4.11 -5.48
CA ALA A 297 10.69 -4.97 -4.64
C ALA A 297 10.84 -6.45 -5.03
N THR A 298 11.23 -7.31 -4.09
CA THR A 298 11.62 -8.71 -4.32
C THR A 298 11.19 -9.62 -3.18
N THR A 299 11.00 -10.91 -3.46
CA THR A 299 10.85 -11.98 -2.45
C THR A 299 12.21 -12.42 -1.88
N GLY A 300 13.29 -11.80 -2.31
CA GLY A 300 14.68 -12.26 -2.11
C GLY A 300 15.17 -13.06 -3.32
N THR A 301 14.27 -13.82 -3.97
CA THR A 301 14.60 -14.69 -5.12
C THR A 301 13.86 -14.35 -6.41
N LYS A 302 12.73 -13.66 -6.35
CA LYS A 302 11.89 -13.29 -7.50
C LYS A 302 11.41 -11.84 -7.37
N ARG A 303 11.25 -11.15 -8.50
CA ARG A 303 10.56 -9.85 -8.54
C ARG A 303 9.10 -10.06 -8.14
N ILE A 304 8.61 -9.25 -7.20
CA ILE A 304 7.25 -9.42 -6.65
C ILE A 304 6.19 -9.28 -7.76
N LEU A 305 6.30 -8.28 -8.63
CA LEU A 305 5.31 -8.00 -9.68
C LEU A 305 5.21 -9.04 -10.80
N ASP A 306 6.12 -10.02 -10.83
CA ASP A 306 6.13 -11.10 -11.82
C ASP A 306 5.46 -12.39 -11.30
N ILE A 307 5.08 -12.43 -10.02
CA ILE A 307 4.44 -13.61 -9.41
C ILE A 307 3.02 -13.75 -9.95
N VAL A 308 2.64 -14.94 -10.40
CA VAL A 308 1.24 -15.28 -10.71
C VAL A 308 0.62 -15.89 -9.44
N PRO A 309 -0.38 -15.24 -8.81
CA PRO A 309 -0.99 -15.75 -7.60
C PRO A 309 -1.79 -17.04 -7.85
N GLU A 310 -1.70 -18.00 -6.94
CA GLU A 310 -2.52 -19.22 -6.90
C GLU A 310 -3.85 -19.01 -6.15
N GLY A 311 -3.91 -18.02 -5.26
CA GLY A 311 -5.10 -17.71 -4.47
C GLY A 311 -5.19 -16.24 -4.08
N ILE A 312 -6.41 -15.78 -3.75
CA ILE A 312 -6.67 -14.36 -3.47
C ILE A 312 -6.08 -13.88 -2.13
N HIS A 313 -5.75 -14.81 -1.24
CA HIS A 313 -5.12 -14.55 0.06
C HIS A 313 -3.70 -15.16 0.16
N GLU A 314 -3.06 -15.44 -0.99
CA GLU A 314 -1.69 -15.94 -1.01
C GLU A 314 -0.73 -14.99 -0.28
N ARG A 315 0.21 -15.55 0.48
CA ARG A 315 1.24 -14.79 1.20
C ARG A 315 2.56 -14.82 0.45
N CYS A 316 3.37 -13.80 0.65
CA CYS A 316 4.75 -13.78 0.15
C CYS A 316 5.71 -13.09 1.13
N PRO A 317 7.00 -13.44 1.09
CA PRO A 317 8.05 -12.62 1.67
C PRO A 317 8.23 -11.32 0.86
N VAL A 318 8.54 -10.23 1.55
CA VAL A 318 8.66 -8.91 0.91
C VAL A 318 9.95 -8.22 1.36
N PHE A 319 10.75 -7.78 0.39
CA PHE A 319 11.83 -6.83 0.59
C PHE A 319 11.68 -5.70 -0.41
N LEU A 320 11.63 -4.46 0.05
CA LEU A 320 11.46 -3.32 -0.83
C LEU A 320 12.16 -2.06 -0.31
N GLY A 321 12.47 -1.15 -1.23
CA GLY A 321 13.03 0.16 -0.90
C GLY A 321 14.11 0.61 -1.87
N SER A 322 15.13 1.27 -1.32
CA SER A 322 16.28 1.80 -2.04
C SER A 322 16.95 0.71 -2.89
N LYS A 323 17.16 1.03 -4.18
CA LYS A 323 17.69 0.10 -5.18
C LYS A 323 18.96 -0.61 -4.72
N GLU A 324 19.93 0.15 -4.22
CA GLU A 324 21.23 -0.40 -3.84
C GLU A 324 21.15 -1.26 -2.57
N ASP A 325 20.29 -0.89 -1.62
CA ASP A 325 20.12 -1.62 -0.36
C ASP A 325 19.45 -2.99 -0.57
N VAL A 326 18.44 -3.02 -1.46
CA VAL A 326 17.77 -4.28 -1.84
C VAL A 326 18.69 -5.16 -2.69
N GLN A 327 19.50 -4.57 -3.58
CA GLN A 327 20.53 -5.32 -4.32
C GLN A 327 21.57 -5.95 -3.40
N ASP A 328 21.98 -5.24 -2.34
CA ASP A 328 22.91 -5.79 -1.35
C ASP A 328 22.31 -6.99 -0.61
N LEU A 329 21.02 -6.93 -0.25
CA LEU A 329 20.30 -8.08 0.31
C LEU A 329 20.25 -9.26 -0.67
N MET A 330 19.90 -9.02 -1.93
CA MET A 330 19.75 -10.09 -2.94
C MET A 330 21.04 -10.90 -3.14
N LYS A 331 22.23 -10.31 -2.92
CA LYS A 331 23.51 -11.04 -2.99
C LYS A 331 23.58 -12.20 -1.99
N PHE A 332 22.95 -12.07 -0.82
CA PHE A 332 22.91 -13.13 0.19
C PHE A 332 21.93 -14.25 -0.17
N TYR A 333 20.97 -14.00 -1.05
CA TYR A 333 20.02 -15.01 -1.56
C TYR A 333 20.54 -15.76 -2.79
N ALA A 334 21.55 -15.22 -3.47
CA ALA A 334 22.17 -15.83 -4.65
C ALA A 334 23.36 -16.74 -4.31
N ALA A 335 23.81 -16.74 -3.06
CA ALA A 335 24.93 -17.53 -2.54
C ALA A 335 24.45 -18.86 -1.95
#